data_AF-A0ABD0P6L2-F1
#
_entry.id   AF-A0ABD0P6L2-F1
#
_cell.length_a   1.000
_cell.length_b   1.000
_cell.length_c   1.000
_cell.angle_alpha   90.00
_cell.angle_beta   90.00
_cell.angle_gamma   90.00
#
_symmetry.space_group_name_H-M   'P 1'
#
loop_
_entity.id
_entity.type
_entity.pdbx_description
1 polymer ?
#
loop_
_entity_poly.entity_id
_entity_poly.type
_entity_poly.pdbx_seq_one_letter_code
_entity_poly.pdbx_strand_id
1 'polypeptide(L)' 'VFDQHKLTHNGQLLEIPGIINCLCTIYRELQQVHPDLVNVPLCVDLCLNWLLKVYD' A
#
# COMPACT_ATOMS: atom_id res chain seq x y z
N VAL A 1 -0.65 10.96 0.05
CA VAL A 1 -0.19 9.58 -0.25
C VAL A 1 -0.18 9.25 -1.74
N PHE A 2 -1.31 9.13 -2.45
CA PHE A 2 -1.30 8.72 -3.88
C PHE A 2 -0.51 9.65 -4.81
N ASP A 3 -0.65 10.98 -4.64
CA ASP A 3 0.13 11.97 -5.39
C ASP A 3 1.64 11.86 -5.13
N GLN A 4 2.04 11.65 -3.86
CA GLN A 4 3.43 11.47 -3.45
C GLN A 4 4.08 10.22 -4.09
N HIS A 5 3.28 9.19 -4.35
CA HIS A 5 3.72 7.97 -5.03
C HIS A 5 3.48 8.01 -6.55
N LYS A 6 3.12 9.17 -7.10
CA LYS A 6 2.85 9.39 -8.54
C LYS A 6 1.74 8.47 -9.08
N LEU A 7 0.79 8.10 -8.23
CA LEU A 7 -0.36 7.26 -8.57
C LEU A 7 -1.54 8.12 -9.07
N THR A 8 -1.27 8.99 -10.04
CA THR A 8 -2.22 9.98 -10.56
C THR A 8 -2.77 9.62 -11.94
N HIS A 9 -2.13 8.66 -12.62
CA HIS A 9 -2.52 8.19 -13.95
C HIS A 9 -3.03 6.75 -13.92
N ASN A 10 -4.34 6.58 -14.07
CA ASN A 10 -5.02 5.28 -14.01
C ASN A 10 -4.62 4.30 -15.14
N GLY A 11 -3.89 4.76 -16.17
CA GLY A 11 -3.39 3.92 -17.26
C GLY A 11 -1.95 3.46 -17.10
N GLN A 12 -1.25 3.88 -16.03
CA GLN A 12 0.13 3.48 -15.79
C GLN A 12 0.18 2.14 -15.06
N LEU A 13 0.97 1.19 -15.57
CA LEU A 13 1.29 -0.04 -14.87
C LEU A 13 2.02 0.31 -13.57
N LEU A 14 1.47 -0.12 -12.43
CA LEU A 14 2.17 -0.08 -11.16
C LEU A 14 3.04 -1.31 -11.02
N GLU A 15 4.33 -1.08 -10.74
CA GLU A 15 5.23 -2.14 -10.34
C GLU A 15 5.02 -2.49 -8.86
N ILE A 16 5.23 -3.77 -8.52
CA ILE A 16 5.11 -4.29 -7.14
C ILE A 16 5.84 -3.43 -6.11
N PRO A 17 7.10 -2.95 -6.35
CA PRO A 17 7.79 -2.08 -5.39
C PRO A 17 7.06 -0.75 -5.14
N GLY A 18 6.41 -0.19 -6.16
CA GLY A 18 5.62 1.04 -6.04
C GLY A 18 4.36 0.83 -5.20
N ILE A 19 3.69 -0.31 -5.38
CA ILE A 19 2.52 -0.71 -4.56
C ILE A 19 2.93 -0.87 -3.10
N ILE A 20 4.01 -1.61 -2.84
CA ILE A 20 4.54 -1.82 -1.47
C ILE A 20 4.87 -0.49 -0.80
N ASN A 21 5.54 0.42 -1.50
CA ASN A 21 5.92 1.72 -0.94
C ASN A 21 4.68 2.57 -0.60
N CYS A 22 3.68 2.57 -1.47
CA CYS A 22 2.40 3.25 -1.23
C CYS A 22 1.68 2.69 0.00
N LEU A 23 1.49 1.37 0.05
CA LEU A 23 0.86 0.69 1.18
C LEU A 23 1.63 0.93 2.48
N CYS A 24 2.97 0.88 2.45
CA CYS A 24 3.81 1.21 3.60
C CYS A 24 3.54 2.61 4.14
N THR A 25 3.41 3.63 3.29
CA THR A 25 3.08 4.99 3.73
C THR A 25 1.69 5.04 4.37
N ILE A 26 0.68 4.46 3.72
CA ILE A 26 -0.70 4.43 4.23
C ILE A 26 -0.74 3.77 5.62
N TYR A 27 -0.16 2.58 5.76
CA TYR A 27 -0.21 1.84 7.01
C TYR A 27 0.67 2.44 8.10
N ARG A 28 1.77 3.12 7.76
CA ARG A 28 2.55 3.88 8.74
C ARG A 28 1.77 5.07 9.29
N GLU A 29 1.07 5.81 8.44
CA GLU A 29 0.19 6.90 8.89
C GLU A 29 -0.94 6.35 9.76
N LEU A 30 -1.56 5.23 9.36
CA LEU A 30 -2.62 4.59 10.15
C LEU A 30 -2.13 4.07 11.50
N GLN A 31 -0.91 3.52 11.55
CA GLN A 31 -0.28 3.07 12.80
C GLN A 31 -0.03 4.23 13.77
N GLN A 32 0.25 5.44 13.28
CA GLN A 32 0.39 6.60 14.18
C GLN A 32 -0.93 6.98 14.86
N VAL A 33 -2.06 6.76 14.19
CA VAL A 33 -3.40 7.02 14.74
C VAL A 33 -3.86 5.88 15.65
N HIS A 34 -3.57 4.63 15.27
CA HIS A 34 -4.00 3.42 15.96
C HIS A 34 -2.85 2.40 16.11
N PRO A 35 -1.88 2.65 17.01
CA PRO A 35 -0.64 1.86 17.10
C PRO A 35 -0.89 0.41 17.50
N ASP A 36 -1.91 0.14 18.31
CA ASP A 36 -2.21 -1.21 18.82
C ASP A 36 -3.01 -2.07 17.84
N LEU A 37 -3.59 -1.46 16.79
CA LEU A 37 -4.43 -2.15 15.80
C LEU A 37 -3.68 -2.44 14.49
N VAL A 38 -2.61 -1.71 14.19
CA VAL A 38 -1.97 -1.73 12.88
C VAL A 38 -0.56 -2.30 12.96
N ASN A 39 -0.39 -3.50 12.40
CA ASN A 39 0.92 -4.08 12.12
C ASN A 39 1.29 -3.80 10.66
N VAL A 40 2.17 -2.83 10.44
CA VAL A 40 2.52 -2.36 9.09
C VAL A 40 2.98 -3.49 8.16
N PRO A 41 3.98 -4.33 8.52
CA PRO A 41 4.40 -5.45 7.67
C PRO A 41 3.25 -6.38 7.29
N LEU A 42 2.47 -6.83 8.28
CA LEU A 42 1.37 -7.78 8.04
C LEU A 42 0.27 -7.18 7.16
N CYS A 43 -0.10 -5.92 7.41
CA CYS A 43 -1.13 -5.24 6.62
C CYS A 43 -0.69 -5.03 5.17
N VAL A 44 0.58 -4.68 4.94
CA VAL A 44 1.15 -4.56 3.58
C VAL A 44 1.10 -5.91 2.87
N ASP A 45 1.52 -6.99 3.53
CA ASP A 45 1.54 -8.34 2.94
C ASP A 45 0.13 -8.84 2.59
N LEU A 46 -0.85 -8.66 3.48
CA LEU A 46 -2.23 -9.06 3.24
C LEU A 46 -2.87 -8.28 2.10
N CYS A 47 -2.66 -6.96 2.06
CA CYS A 47 -3.21 -6.13 0.98
C CYS A 47 -2.51 -6.41 -0.35
N LEU A 48 -1.19 -6.59 -0.37
CA LEU A 48 -0.47 -6.95 -1.58
C LEU A 48 -0.95 -8.31 -2.11
N ASN A 49 -1.09 -9.32 -1.25
CA ASN A 49 -1.59 -10.63 -1.64
C ASN A 49 -3.01 -10.57 -2.22
N TRP A 50 -3.88 -9.75 -1.64
CA TRP A 50 -5.23 -9.52 -2.19
C TRP A 50 -5.18 -8.82 -3.55
N LEU A 51 -4.37 -7.76 -3.69
CA LEU A 51 -4.21 -7.04 -4.95
C LEU A 51 -3.69 -7.95 -6.06
N LEU A 52 -2.65 -8.75 -5.77
CA LEU A 52 -2.11 -9.71 -6.73
C LEU A 52 -3.19 -10.72 -7.14
N LYS A 53 -3.95 -11.29 -6.21
CA LYS A 53 -5.04 -12.23 -6.56
C LYS A 53 -6.15 -11.63 -7.44
N VAL A 54 -6.33 -10.31 -7.42
CA VAL A 54 -7.38 -9.62 -8.18
C VAL A 54 -6.89 -9.13 -9.54
N TYR A 55 -5.62 -8.71 -9.63
CA TYR A 55 -5.07 -7.98 -10.77
C TYR A 55 -3.94 -8.70 -11.51
N ASP A 56 -3.42 -9.81 -10.98
CA ASP A 56 -2.50 -10.75 -11.67
C ASP A 56 -3.29 -11.81 -12.45
#